data_AF-A0A965WFG8-F1
#
_entry.id   AF-A0A965WFG8-F1
#
_cell.length_a   1.000
_cell.length_b   1.000
_cell.length_c   1.000
_cell.angle_alpha   90.00
_cell.angle_beta   90.00
_cell.angle_gamma   90.00
#
_symmetry.space_group_name_H-M   'P 1'
#
loop_
_entity.id
_entity.type
_entity.pdbx_description
1 polymer ?
#
loop_
_entity_poly.entity_id
_entity_poly.type
_entity_poly.pdbx_seq_one_letter_code
_entity_poly.pdbx_strand_id
1 'polypeptide(L)'
;MSEQKIKKDILLKAIDERYKSIHIIRERVQTVSIWILGFLISGSAWIYQSEINFYPVEFLAIFFAIICIWISLWRFYFRDLELGFNSQRKVAAKIEKLLGFYSEGYFLEGNEVLYPKDWESSGKRNGKGNFIRNNYILIAVGFALLVVSILTHTSCCNAKIDNMPLSKSTKSIIILNSEK
;
A
#
# COMPACT_ATOMS: atom_id res chain seq x y z
N MET A 1 -21.71 16.99 -42.57
CA MET A 1 -21.32 16.00 -41.55
C MET A 1 -22.51 15.83 -40.61
N SER A 2 -23.07 14.64 -40.46
CA SER A 2 -24.31 14.47 -39.67
C SER A 2 -24.02 14.75 -38.19
N GLU A 3 -24.93 15.46 -37.51
CA GLU A 3 -24.84 15.81 -36.08
C GLU A 3 -24.55 14.60 -35.18
N GLN A 4 -25.08 13.43 -35.57
CA GLN A 4 -24.84 12.15 -34.88
C GLN A 4 -23.37 11.71 -34.90
N LYS A 5 -22.63 11.98 -36.00
CA LYS A 5 -21.21 11.65 -36.11
C LYS A 5 -20.39 12.46 -35.11
N ILE A 6 -20.70 13.76 -35.00
CA ILE A 6 -20.04 14.68 -34.05
C ILE A 6 -20.26 14.21 -32.60
N LYS A 7 -21.50 13.85 -32.24
CA LYS A 7 -21.82 13.35 -30.88
C LYS A 7 -21.06 12.06 -30.56
N LYS A 8 -20.99 11.12 -31.50
CA LYS A 8 -20.22 9.88 -31.34
C LYS A 8 -18.72 10.15 -31.18
N ASP A 9 -18.14 11.01 -32.00
CA ASP A 9 -16.73 11.36 -31.92
C ASP A 9 -16.38 12.02 -30.58
N ILE A 10 -17.26 12.89 -30.06
CA ILE A 10 -17.10 13.49 -28.72
C ILE A 10 -17.13 12.43 -27.62
N LEU A 11 -18.06 11.46 -27.68
CA LEU A 11 -18.14 10.37 -26.71
C LEU A 11 -16.92 9.45 -26.78
N LEU A 12 -16.45 9.12 -27.97
CA LEU A 12 -15.24 8.31 -28.18
C LEU A 12 -13.98 9.02 -27.66
N LYS A 13 -13.86 10.32 -27.88
CA LYS A 13 -12.77 11.10 -27.30
C LYS A 13 -12.87 11.17 -25.77
N ALA A 14 -14.08 11.30 -25.23
CA ALA A 14 -14.30 11.36 -23.79
C ALA A 14 -13.96 10.03 -23.09
N ILE A 15 -14.29 8.88 -23.68
CA ILE A 15 -13.94 7.58 -23.10
C ILE A 15 -12.43 7.32 -23.16
N ASP A 16 -11.76 7.69 -24.24
CA ASP A 16 -10.31 7.55 -24.39
C ASP A 16 -9.55 8.34 -23.30
N GLU A 17 -9.92 9.61 -23.08
CA GLU A 17 -9.34 10.43 -22.01
C GLU A 17 -9.57 9.84 -20.61
N ARG A 18 -10.72 9.21 -20.37
CA ARG A 18 -11.03 8.54 -19.09
C ARG A 18 -10.19 7.29 -18.90
N TYR A 19 -10.00 6.48 -19.95
CA TYR A 19 -9.12 5.31 -19.89
C TYR A 19 -7.66 5.71 -19.68
N LYS A 20 -7.18 6.74 -20.36
CA LYS A 20 -5.86 7.32 -20.14
C LYS A 20 -5.68 7.77 -18.70
N SER A 21 -6.68 8.45 -18.14
CA SER A 21 -6.68 8.88 -16.73
C SER A 21 -6.63 7.69 -15.76
N ILE A 22 -7.42 6.64 -16.02
CA ILE A 22 -7.43 5.40 -15.22
C ILE A 22 -6.06 4.70 -15.27
N HIS A 23 -5.43 4.66 -16.45
CA HIS A 23 -4.10 4.09 -16.63
C HIS A 23 -3.03 4.87 -15.85
N ILE A 24 -3.03 6.20 -15.96
CA ILE A 24 -2.10 7.07 -15.22
C ILE A 24 -2.25 6.89 -13.71
N ILE A 25 -3.49 6.79 -13.20
CA ILE A 25 -3.72 6.52 -11.77
C ILE A 25 -3.11 5.17 -11.38
N ARG A 26 -3.32 4.12 -12.19
CA ARG A 26 -2.76 2.79 -11.95
C ARG A 26 -1.24 2.80 -11.84
N GLU A 27 -0.56 3.42 -12.81
CA GLU A 27 0.90 3.53 -12.84
C GLU A 27 1.45 4.32 -11.65
N ARG A 28 0.78 5.41 -11.26
CA ARG A 28 1.19 6.21 -10.10
C ARG A 28 1.06 5.42 -8.81
N VAL A 29 -0.04 4.70 -8.62
CA VAL A 29 -0.24 3.85 -7.44
C VAL A 29 0.83 2.78 -7.39
N GLN A 30 1.09 2.07 -8.50
CA GLN A 30 2.14 1.05 -8.56
C GLN A 30 3.52 1.63 -8.24
N THR A 31 3.89 2.74 -8.88
CA THR A 31 5.18 3.39 -8.67
C THR A 31 5.36 3.78 -7.20
N VAL A 32 4.37 4.44 -6.60
CA VAL A 32 4.42 4.83 -5.18
C VAL A 32 4.47 3.61 -4.27
N SER A 33 3.70 2.56 -4.57
CA SER A 33 3.73 1.31 -3.80
C SER A 33 5.10 0.64 -3.84
N ILE A 34 5.78 0.62 -5.00
CA ILE A 34 7.13 0.09 -5.16
C ILE A 34 8.14 0.91 -4.35
N TRP A 35 8.05 2.24 -4.39
CA TRP A 35 8.92 3.12 -3.60
C TRP A 35 8.75 2.88 -2.10
N ILE A 36 7.51 2.85 -1.62
CA ILE A 36 7.22 2.58 -0.19
C ILE A 36 7.77 1.20 0.19
N LEU A 37 7.53 0.18 -0.64
CA LEU A 37 8.05 -1.16 -0.38
C LEU A 37 9.59 -1.18 -0.31
N GLY A 38 10.25 -0.48 -1.23
CA GLY A 38 11.71 -0.33 -1.23
C GLY A 38 12.23 0.32 0.04
N PHE A 39 11.60 1.40 0.51
CA PHE A 39 11.94 2.03 1.78
C PHE A 39 11.72 1.11 2.98
N LEU A 40 10.64 0.34 3.00
CA LEU A 40 10.34 -0.60 4.08
C LEU A 40 11.37 -1.73 4.15
N ILE A 41 11.71 -2.33 3.01
CA ILE A 41 12.70 -3.42 2.94
C ILE A 41 14.11 -2.90 3.27
N SER A 42 14.49 -1.74 2.71
CA SER A 42 15.78 -1.12 3.00
C SER A 42 15.88 -0.73 4.48
N GLY A 43 14.81 -0.18 5.05
CA GLY A 43 14.73 0.16 6.47
C GLY A 43 14.83 -1.08 7.35
N SER A 44 14.15 -2.17 7.01
CA SER A 44 14.27 -3.43 7.76
C SER A 44 15.67 -4.02 7.69
N ALA A 45 16.27 -4.05 6.50
CA ALA A 45 17.64 -4.55 6.33
C ALA A 45 18.65 -3.69 7.10
N TRP A 46 18.48 -2.36 7.07
CA TRP A 46 19.32 -1.43 7.82
C TRP A 46 19.22 -1.67 9.32
N ILE A 47 18.00 -1.74 9.87
CA ILE A 47 17.78 -1.98 11.30
C ILE A 47 18.41 -3.31 11.72
N TYR A 48 18.25 -4.35 10.89
CA TYR A 48 18.82 -5.66 11.16
C TYR A 48 20.36 -5.66 11.18
N GLN A 49 21.00 -4.91 10.29
CA GLN A 49 22.47 -4.81 10.22
C GLN A 49 23.05 -3.84 11.24
N SER A 50 22.28 -2.82 11.62
CA SER A 50 22.74 -1.81 12.55
C SER A 50 22.77 -2.40 13.95
N GLU A 51 23.94 -2.48 14.57
CA GLU A 51 24.11 -2.87 15.99
C GLU A 51 23.61 -1.75 16.94
N ILE A 52 22.51 -1.07 16.59
CA ILE A 52 21.94 0.04 17.34
C ILE A 52 21.15 -0.52 18.52
N ASN A 53 21.61 -0.26 19.73
CA ASN A 53 20.84 -0.57 20.93
C ASN A 53 19.80 0.55 21.15
N PHE A 54 18.54 0.25 20.85
CA PHE A 54 17.44 1.19 21.12
C PHE A 54 17.11 1.20 22.61
N TYR A 55 17.00 2.40 23.18
CA TYR A 55 16.38 2.53 24.50
C TYR A 55 14.87 2.21 24.41
N PRO A 56 14.22 1.68 25.46
CA PRO A 56 12.81 1.32 25.43
C PRO A 56 11.87 2.45 25.00
N VAL A 57 12.21 3.70 25.35
CA VAL A 57 11.43 4.90 24.97
C VAL A 57 11.56 5.22 23.49
N GLU A 58 12.77 5.09 22.91
CA GLU A 58 13.01 5.32 21.48
C GLU A 58 12.31 4.27 20.63
N PHE A 59 12.36 3.01 21.06
CA PHE A 59 11.63 1.91 20.45
C PHE A 59 10.13 2.21 20.38
N LEU A 60 9.53 2.61 21.51
CA LEU A 60 8.10 2.92 21.58
C LEU A 60 7.73 4.09 20.66
N ALA A 61 8.58 5.12 20.61
CA ALA A 61 8.39 6.28 19.74
C ALA A 61 8.42 5.90 18.25
N ILE A 62 9.41 5.10 17.83
CA ILE A 62 9.54 4.63 16.44
C ILE A 62 8.37 3.72 16.07
N PHE A 63 8.00 2.78 16.94
CA PHE A 63 6.87 1.88 16.71
C PHE A 63 5.56 2.64 16.54
N PHE A 64 5.29 3.63 17.41
CA PHE A 64 4.09 4.46 17.30
C PHE A 64 4.11 5.32 16.03
N ALA A 65 5.27 5.89 15.67
CA ALA A 65 5.42 6.65 14.43
C ALA A 65 5.11 5.80 13.19
N ILE A 66 5.61 4.56 13.13
CA ILE A 66 5.33 3.61 12.05
C ILE A 66 3.83 3.31 11.96
N ILE A 67 3.17 3.06 13.09
CA ILE A 67 1.72 2.83 13.14
C ILE A 67 0.94 4.06 12.67
N CYS A 68 1.32 5.26 13.10
CA CYS A 68 0.68 6.49 12.66
C CYS A 68 0.81 6.69 11.15
N ILE A 69 2.00 6.43 10.58
CA ILE A 69 2.23 6.48 9.13
C ILE A 69 1.36 5.45 8.41
N TRP A 70 1.32 4.21 8.91
CA TRP A 70 0.48 3.14 8.35
C TRP A 70 -1.01 3.54 8.31
N ILE A 71 -1.54 4.04 9.43
CA ILE A 71 -2.93 4.48 9.53
C ILE A 71 -3.19 5.65 8.59
N SER A 72 -2.26 6.61 8.50
CA SER A 72 -2.39 7.77 7.62
C SER A 72 -2.47 7.36 6.15
N LEU A 73 -1.54 6.50 5.70
CA LEU A 73 -1.54 5.95 4.34
C LEU A 73 -2.83 5.18 4.04
N TRP A 74 -3.29 4.35 4.98
CA TRP A 74 -4.52 3.58 4.78
C TRP A 74 -5.76 4.47 4.70
N ARG A 75 -5.97 5.36 5.68
CA ARG A 75 -7.20 6.15 5.79
C ARG A 75 -7.32 7.26 4.77
N PHE A 76 -6.23 7.93 4.44
CA PHE A 76 -6.25 9.10 3.57
C PHE A 76 -5.84 8.72 2.15
N TYR A 77 -4.63 8.22 1.97
CA TYR A 77 -4.06 8.02 0.64
C TYR A 77 -4.82 6.95 -0.17
N PHE A 78 -4.96 5.73 0.36
CA PHE A 78 -5.62 4.65 -0.38
C PHE A 78 -7.11 4.89 -0.58
N ARG A 79 -7.79 5.45 0.42
CA ARG A 79 -9.22 5.75 0.33
C ARG A 79 -9.51 6.79 -0.74
N ASP A 80 -8.73 7.86 -0.80
CA ASP A 80 -8.93 8.93 -1.77
C ASP A 80 -8.62 8.45 -3.19
N LEU A 81 -7.60 7.60 -3.36
CA LEU A 81 -7.31 6.93 -4.62
C LEU A 81 -8.44 6.00 -5.09
N GLU A 82 -8.98 5.19 -4.18
CA GLU A 82 -10.09 4.29 -4.48
C GLU A 82 -11.34 5.07 -4.91
N LEU A 83 -11.66 6.16 -4.20
CA LEU A 83 -12.78 7.04 -4.55
C LEU A 83 -12.57 7.69 -5.92
N GLY A 84 -11.36 8.21 -6.19
CA GLY A 84 -11.00 8.79 -7.49
C GLY A 84 -11.13 7.78 -8.63
N PHE A 85 -10.56 6.58 -8.45
CA PHE A 85 -10.60 5.50 -9.42
C PHE A 85 -12.03 5.02 -9.71
N ASN A 86 -12.83 4.81 -8.67
CA ASN A 86 -14.23 4.38 -8.82
C ASN A 86 -15.08 5.45 -9.51
N SER A 87 -14.84 6.74 -9.22
CA SER A 87 -15.53 7.85 -9.89
C SER A 87 -15.24 7.84 -11.40
N GLN A 88 -13.98 7.70 -11.81
CA GLN A 88 -13.61 7.63 -13.23
C GLN A 88 -14.25 6.42 -13.94
N ARG A 89 -14.22 5.24 -13.29
CA ARG A 89 -14.85 4.02 -13.85
C ARG A 89 -16.36 4.15 -13.99
N LYS A 90 -17.03 4.78 -13.03
CA LYS A 90 -18.47 5.03 -13.11
C LYS A 90 -18.83 5.93 -14.29
N VAL A 91 -18.00 6.94 -14.56
CA VAL A 91 -18.20 7.81 -15.74
C VAL A 91 -17.92 7.05 -17.03
N ALA A 92 -16.85 6.26 -17.10
CA ALA A 92 -16.55 5.42 -18.26
C ALA A 92 -17.69 4.45 -18.57
N ALA A 93 -18.20 3.71 -17.58
CA ALA A 93 -19.32 2.78 -17.75
C ALA A 93 -20.59 3.46 -18.26
N LYS A 94 -20.86 4.70 -17.85
CA LYS A 94 -21.99 5.50 -18.38
C LYS A 94 -21.78 5.83 -19.86
N ILE A 95 -20.58 6.23 -20.27
CA ILE A 95 -20.26 6.54 -21.67
C ILE A 95 -20.35 5.27 -22.53
N GLU A 96 -19.80 4.15 -22.06
CA GLU A 96 -19.89 2.84 -22.72
C GLU A 96 -21.35 2.40 -22.92
N LYS A 97 -22.21 2.63 -21.93
CA LYS A 97 -23.65 2.38 -22.03
C LYS A 97 -24.32 3.25 -23.07
N LEU A 98 -23.99 4.54 -23.13
CA LEU A 98 -24.51 5.45 -24.16
C LEU A 98 -24.02 5.10 -25.57
N LEU A 99 -22.83 4.50 -25.68
CA LEU A 99 -22.28 3.99 -26.94
C LEU A 99 -22.87 2.64 -27.36
N GLY A 100 -23.65 1.97 -26.50
CA GLY A 100 -24.30 0.70 -26.79
C GLY A 100 -23.42 -0.53 -26.56
N PHE A 101 -22.29 -0.43 -25.84
CA PHE A 101 -21.37 -1.56 -25.62
C PHE A 101 -21.97 -2.71 -24.79
N TYR A 102 -23.07 -2.45 -24.09
CA TYR A 102 -23.83 -3.43 -23.31
C TYR A 102 -25.16 -3.82 -23.97
N SER A 103 -25.45 -3.32 -25.16
CA SER A 103 -26.69 -3.59 -25.88
C SER A 103 -26.53 -4.82 -26.77
N GLU A 104 -27.46 -5.77 -26.63
CA GLU A 104 -27.55 -6.96 -27.49
C GLU A 104 -27.82 -6.53 -28.94
N GLY A 105 -27.16 -7.16 -29.91
CA GLY A 105 -27.38 -6.91 -31.34
C GLY A 105 -26.90 -5.54 -31.87
N TYR A 106 -26.23 -4.70 -31.05
CA TYR A 106 -25.75 -3.39 -31.53
C TYR A 106 -24.44 -3.49 -32.33
N PHE A 107 -23.50 -4.31 -31.85
CA PHE A 107 -22.17 -4.46 -32.46
C PHE A 107 -21.89 -5.87 -32.99
N LEU A 108 -22.47 -6.90 -32.37
CA LEU A 108 -22.33 -8.29 -32.76
C LEU A 108 -23.69 -8.79 -33.29
N GLU A 109 -23.68 -9.67 -34.29
CA GLU A 109 -24.90 -10.31 -34.77
C GLU A 109 -25.44 -11.29 -33.72
N GLY A 110 -26.76 -11.33 -33.53
CA GLY A 110 -27.42 -12.18 -32.53
C GLY A 110 -27.57 -11.52 -31.14
N ASN A 111 -27.82 -12.34 -30.11
CA ASN A 111 -28.04 -11.89 -28.72
C ASN A 111 -26.73 -11.71 -27.92
N GLU A 112 -25.60 -11.54 -28.61
CA GLU A 112 -24.30 -11.35 -27.96
C GLU A 112 -24.06 -9.87 -27.61
N VAL A 113 -23.46 -9.65 -26.43
CA VAL A 113 -23.03 -8.32 -25.95
C VAL A 113 -21.52 -8.21 -26.06
N LEU A 114 -21.03 -7.04 -26.49
CA LEU A 114 -19.59 -6.79 -26.62
C LEU A 114 -18.87 -6.89 -25.27
N TYR A 115 -19.50 -6.36 -24.21
CA TYR A 115 -18.98 -6.45 -22.85
C TYR A 115 -19.86 -7.28 -21.93
N PRO A 116 -19.26 -8.09 -21.03
CA PRO A 116 -20.01 -8.84 -20.04
C PRO A 116 -20.77 -7.90 -19.10
N LYS A 117 -21.97 -8.29 -18.67
CA LYS A 117 -22.82 -7.48 -17.75
C LYS A 117 -22.11 -7.15 -16.43
N ASP A 118 -21.20 -8.02 -15.98
CA ASP A 118 -20.32 -7.77 -14.83
C ASP A 118 -19.47 -6.50 -14.99
N TRP A 119 -19.10 -6.13 -16.23
CA TRP A 119 -18.29 -4.95 -16.51
C TRP A 119 -19.06 -3.65 -16.27
N GLU A 120 -20.38 -3.64 -16.47
CA GLU A 120 -21.24 -2.49 -16.15
C GLU A 120 -21.21 -2.17 -14.65
N SER A 121 -21.06 -3.21 -13.82
CA SER A 121 -20.95 -3.09 -12.37
C SER A 121 -19.55 -2.74 -11.88
N SER A 122 -18.57 -2.66 -12.78
CA SER A 122 -17.15 -2.62 -12.42
C SER A 122 -16.70 -1.29 -11.77
N GLY A 123 -17.53 -0.23 -11.87
CA GLY A 123 -17.38 1.03 -11.12
C GLY A 123 -18.15 1.11 -9.79
N LYS A 124 -18.81 0.04 -9.34
CA LYS A 124 -19.45 -0.04 -8.01
C LYS A 124 -18.43 -0.46 -6.96
N ARG A 125 -18.68 -0.10 -5.70
CA ARG A 125 -17.83 -0.41 -4.52
C ARG A 125 -17.50 -1.90 -4.34
N ASN A 126 -18.29 -2.80 -4.94
CA ASN A 126 -18.10 -4.26 -4.93
C ASN A 126 -17.65 -4.84 -6.28
N GLY A 127 -17.16 -4.01 -7.22
CA GLY A 127 -16.61 -4.52 -8.47
C GLY A 127 -15.40 -5.43 -8.22
N LYS A 128 -15.21 -6.47 -9.06
CA LYS A 128 -14.14 -7.50 -8.95
C LYS A 128 -12.69 -6.95 -9.02
N GLY A 129 -12.48 -5.63 -9.02
CA GLY A 129 -11.17 -5.00 -9.15
C GLY A 129 -10.38 -5.00 -7.84
N ASN A 130 -9.57 -6.03 -7.60
CA ASN A 130 -8.69 -6.11 -6.43
C ASN A 130 -7.37 -5.32 -6.57
N PHE A 131 -7.23 -4.45 -7.57
CA PHE A 131 -5.95 -3.77 -7.86
C PHE A 131 -5.44 -2.94 -6.66
N ILE A 132 -6.27 -2.07 -6.10
CA ILE A 132 -5.87 -1.24 -4.93
C ILE A 132 -5.62 -2.13 -3.72
N ARG A 133 -6.45 -3.15 -3.51
CA ARG A 133 -6.31 -4.13 -2.42
C ARG A 133 -5.01 -4.91 -2.51
N ASN A 134 -4.59 -5.33 -3.70
CA ASN A 134 -3.34 -6.07 -3.89
C ASN A 134 -2.12 -5.19 -3.57
N ASN A 135 -2.12 -3.92 -4.01
CA ASN A 135 -1.06 -2.97 -3.66
C ASN A 135 -1.02 -2.72 -2.14
N TYR A 136 -2.19 -2.62 -1.50
CA TYR A 136 -2.29 -2.52 -0.04
C TYR A 136 -1.67 -3.74 0.67
N ILE A 137 -2.02 -4.96 0.26
CA ILE A 137 -1.46 -6.19 0.85
C ILE A 137 0.07 -6.22 0.68
N LEU A 138 0.57 -5.82 -0.49
CA LEU A 138 2.01 -5.78 -0.74
C LEU A 138 2.74 -4.83 0.22
N ILE A 139 2.20 -3.63 0.44
CA ILE A 139 2.78 -2.68 1.40
C ILE A 139 2.61 -3.18 2.84
N ALA A 140 1.48 -3.83 3.17
CA ALA A 140 1.25 -4.44 4.47
C ALA A 140 2.33 -5.46 4.82
N VAL A 141 2.73 -6.29 3.85
CA VAL A 141 3.84 -7.24 4.01
C VAL A 141 5.14 -6.50 4.30
N GLY A 142 5.44 -5.42 3.58
CA GLY A 142 6.63 -4.59 3.87
C GLY A 142 6.63 -4.01 5.29
N PHE A 143 5.49 -3.51 5.76
CA PHE A 143 5.36 -3.01 7.14
C PHE A 143 5.52 -4.12 8.18
N ALA A 144 4.94 -5.30 7.91
CA ALA A 144 5.10 -6.46 8.79
C ALA A 144 6.56 -6.87 8.92
N LEU A 145 7.32 -6.91 7.81
CA LEU A 145 8.75 -7.20 7.83
C LEU A 145 9.53 -6.16 8.65
N LEU A 146 9.22 -4.87 8.50
CA LEU A 146 9.86 -3.82 9.29
C LEU A 146 9.58 -3.98 10.79
N VAL A 147 8.34 -4.26 11.17
CA VAL A 147 7.95 -4.49 12.57
C VAL A 147 8.65 -5.72 13.14
N VAL A 148 8.70 -6.83 12.40
CA VAL A 148 9.42 -8.05 12.82
C VAL A 148 10.92 -7.77 12.99
N SER A 149 11.52 -7.01 12.07
CA SER A 149 12.93 -6.62 12.18
C SER A 149 13.20 -5.80 13.44
N ILE A 150 12.30 -4.88 13.79
CA ILE A 150 12.40 -4.06 14.99
C ILE A 150 12.25 -4.93 16.25
N LEU A 151 11.28 -5.86 16.28
CA LEU A 151 11.02 -6.73 17.43
C LEU A 151 12.16 -7.74 17.68
N THR A 152 12.67 -8.37 16.63
CA THR A 152 13.76 -9.36 16.73
C THR A 152 15.06 -8.75 17.23
N HIS A 153 15.32 -7.49 16.88
CA HIS A 153 16.48 -6.75 17.38
C HIS A 153 16.40 -6.53 18.90
N THR A 154 15.24 -6.11 19.41
CA THR A 154 15.02 -5.88 20.85
C THR A 154 15.24 -7.14 21.70
N SER A 155 14.82 -8.31 21.21
CA SER A 155 15.02 -9.58 21.92
C SER A 155 16.50 -9.97 22.08
N CYS A 156 17.35 -9.61 21.12
CA CYS A 156 18.78 -9.89 21.18
C CYS A 156 19.48 -9.02 22.25
N CYS A 157 19.08 -7.75 22.37
CA CYS A 157 19.68 -6.82 23.32
C CYS A 157 19.41 -7.22 24.78
N ASN A 158 18.17 -7.63 25.11
CA ASN A 158 17.83 -8.08 26.46
C ASN A 158 18.62 -9.34 26.86
N ALA A 159 18.79 -10.30 25.95
CA ALA A 159 19.55 -11.52 26.22
C ALA A 159 21.04 -11.28 26.46
N LYS A 160 21.61 -10.21 25.91
CA LYS A 160 23.04 -9.85 26.09
C LYS A 160 23.31 -9.20 27.46
N ILE A 161 22.33 -8.47 28.02
CA ILE A 161 22.42 -7.87 29.36
C ILE A 161 22.41 -8.94 30.45
N ASP A 162 21.56 -9.97 30.32
CA ASP A 162 21.44 -11.04 31.32
C ASP A 162 22.67 -11.96 31.36
N ASN A 163 23.44 -12.04 30.27
CA ASN A 163 24.62 -12.89 30.15
C ASN A 163 25.94 -12.16 30.42
N MET A 164 25.93 -10.90 30.84
CA MET A 164 27.17 -10.21 31.22
C MET A 164 27.64 -10.75 32.59
N PRO A 165 28.75 -11.51 32.65
CA PRO A 165 29.26 -11.98 33.94
C PRO A 165 29.60 -10.74 34.76
N LEU A 166 29.02 -10.63 35.95
CA LEU A 166 29.38 -9.64 36.96
C LEU A 166 30.91 -9.63 37.10
N SER A 167 31.54 -8.69 36.40
CA SER A 167 32.97 -8.50 36.41
C SER A 167 33.39 -8.38 37.87
N LYS A 168 34.38 -9.20 38.25
CA LYS A 168 34.94 -9.38 39.59
C LYS A 168 35.49 -8.09 40.24
N SER A 169 35.25 -6.91 39.68
CA SER A 169 35.76 -5.62 40.15
C SER A 169 35.20 -5.19 41.52
N THR A 170 34.06 -5.72 41.97
CA THR A 170 33.50 -5.38 43.29
C THR A 170 34.11 -6.21 44.43
N LYS A 171 34.82 -7.31 44.14
CA LYS A 171 35.48 -8.12 45.18
C LYS A 171 36.80 -7.53 45.68
N SER A 172 37.43 -6.63 44.94
CA SER A 172 38.71 -6.04 45.35
C SER A 172 38.59 -4.90 46.36
N ILE A 173 37.42 -4.26 46.47
CA ILE A 173 37.22 -3.11 47.38
C ILE A 173 36.91 -3.57 48.81
N ILE A 174 36.35 -4.77 49.00
CA ILE A 174 35.99 -5.26 50.34
C ILE A 174 37.21 -5.83 51.09
N ILE A 175 38.23 -6.32 50.38
CA ILE A 175 39.41 -6.93 51.04
C ILE A 175 40.39 -5.87 51.59
N LEU A 176 40.40 -4.64 51.06
CA LEU A 176 41.31 -3.58 51.51
C LEU A 176 40.87 -2.85 52.80
N ASN A 177 39.67 -3.12 53.33
CA ASN A 177 39.17 -2.47 54.55
C ASN A 177 39.12 -3.39 55.78
N SER A 178 39.72 -4.58 55.71
CA SER A 178 39.80 -5.53 56.83
C SER A 178 41.18 -5.63 57.49
N GLU A 179 42.16 -4.83 57.07
CA GLU A 179 43.54 -4.82 57.61
C GLU A 179 43.91 -3.50 58.32
N LYS A 180 42.93 -2.77 58.87
CA LYS A 180 43.19 -1.65 59.77
C LYS A 180 42.46 -1.80 61.10
#